data_AF-A0A0T6AZG5-F1
#
_entry.id   AF-A0A0T6AZG5-F1
#
_cell.length_a   1.000
_cell.length_b   1.000
_cell.length_c   1.000
_cell.angle_alpha   90.00
_cell.angle_beta   90.00
_cell.angle_gamma   90.00
#
_symmetry.space_group_name_H-M   'P 1'
#
loop_
_entity.id
_entity.type
_entity.pdbx_description
1 polymer ?
#
loop_
_entity_poly.entity_id
_entity_poly.type
_entity_poly.pdbx_seq_one_letter_code
_entity_poly.pdbx_strand_id
1 'polypeptide(L)'
;MDMLNVYKEAYQALKSILFKSDIQELTTIKNRFSKMEKLKEDSYLLAGVRLFNRDCNKGGKGIEDIPVLLTQAIDLTSDELQDTLSYVMANVNILTSALDQSFVPATRGPRLVLDLRISSMVNPADVEYAKDLLVLFRQYEVYVRKMQVEVERLEEEAQDVFDDFQWCLIEIHQCVQYKTAVPASAV
;
A
#
# COMPACT_ATOMS: atom_id res chain seq x y z
N MET A 1 -4.56 13.65 -15.93
CA MET A 1 -4.93 12.47 -16.75
C MET A 1 -5.41 12.94 -18.11
N ASP A 2 -4.78 12.51 -19.20
CA ASP A 2 -5.19 12.89 -20.56
C ASP A 2 -6.31 11.98 -21.07
N MET A 3 -7.55 12.35 -20.72
CA MET A 3 -8.77 11.58 -21.05
C MET A 3 -8.94 11.32 -22.54
N LEU A 4 -8.48 12.22 -23.41
CA LEU A 4 -8.60 12.06 -24.85
C LEU A 4 -7.75 10.89 -25.35
N ASN A 5 -6.54 10.75 -24.81
CA ASN A 5 -5.65 9.67 -25.18
C ASN A 5 -6.12 8.31 -24.63
N VAL A 6 -6.69 8.28 -23.41
CA VAL A 6 -7.33 7.06 -22.86
C VAL A 6 -8.46 6.60 -23.76
N TYR A 7 -9.34 7.51 -24.19
CA TYR A 7 -10.46 7.20 -25.07
C TYR A 7 -9.99 6.69 -26.44
N LYS A 8 -9.00 7.35 -27.05
CA LYS A 8 -8.43 6.93 -28.33
C LYS A 8 -7.85 5.53 -28.25
N GLU A 9 -7.09 5.22 -27.20
CA GLU A 9 -6.53 3.89 -26.99
C GLU A 9 -7.61 2.83 -26.80
N ALA A 10 -8.59 3.09 -25.92
CA ALA A 10 -9.71 2.17 -25.69
C ALA A 10 -10.51 1.93 -26.98
N TYR A 11 -10.71 2.96 -27.80
CA TYR A 11 -11.37 2.82 -29.09
C TYR A 11 -10.58 1.97 -30.09
N GLN A 12 -9.25 2.11 -30.15
CA GLN A 12 -8.42 1.26 -31.00
C GLN A 12 -8.39 -0.19 -30.51
N ALA A 13 -8.29 -0.41 -29.20
CA ALA A 13 -8.37 -1.74 -28.62
C ALA A 13 -9.74 -2.38 -28.91
N LEU A 14 -10.84 -1.64 -28.79
CA LEU A 14 -12.19 -2.10 -29.12
C LEU A 14 -12.31 -2.52 -30.60
N LYS A 15 -11.74 -1.73 -31.52
CA LYS A 15 -11.69 -2.07 -32.95
C LYS A 15 -10.90 -3.34 -33.26
N SER A 16 -9.94 -3.71 -32.42
CA SER A 16 -9.16 -4.94 -32.61
C SER A 16 -9.92 -6.21 -32.21
N ILE A 17 -11.03 -6.06 -31.48
CA ILE A 17 -11.78 -7.18 -30.91
C ILE A 17 -13.26 -7.24 -31.32
N LEU A 18 -13.85 -6.13 -31.78
CA LEU A 18 -15.24 -6.07 -32.24
C LEU A 18 -15.32 -5.72 -33.72
N PHE A 19 -15.93 -6.61 -34.48
CA PHE A 19 -16.29 -6.41 -35.88
C PHE A 19 -17.70 -5.81 -36.01
N LYS A 20 -18.03 -5.34 -37.21
CA LYS A 20 -19.35 -4.75 -37.51
C LYS A 20 -20.50 -5.74 -37.28
N SER A 21 -20.27 -7.03 -37.52
CA SER A 21 -21.21 -8.12 -37.25
C SER A 21 -21.56 -8.22 -35.77
N ASP A 22 -20.56 -8.08 -34.90
CA ASP A 22 -20.70 -8.27 -33.45
C ASP A 22 -21.52 -7.12 -32.85
N ILE A 23 -21.32 -5.90 -33.37
CA ILE A 23 -22.15 -4.74 -33.02
C ILE A 23 -23.59 -4.95 -33.46
N GLN A 24 -23.82 -5.49 -34.67
CA GLN A 24 -25.17 -5.79 -35.15
C GLN A 24 -25.83 -6.86 -34.27
N GLU A 25 -25.11 -7.93 -33.92
CA GLU A 25 -25.59 -8.97 -33.02
C GLU A 25 -26.02 -8.38 -31.67
N LEU A 26 -25.18 -7.55 -31.04
CA LEU A 26 -25.49 -6.84 -29.78
C LEU A 26 -26.79 -6.02 -29.84
N THR A 27 -27.14 -5.46 -31.00
CA THR A 27 -28.42 -4.72 -31.19
C THR A 27 -29.63 -5.64 -31.29
N THR A 28 -29.44 -6.89 -31.73
CA THR A 28 -30.52 -7.88 -31.90
C THR A 28 -30.84 -8.67 -30.64
N ILE A 29 -29.93 -8.73 -29.66
CA ILE A 29 -30.16 -9.40 -28.37
C ILE A 29 -31.30 -8.69 -27.62
N LYS A 30 -32.47 -9.34 -27.55
CA LYS A 30 -33.67 -8.84 -26.84
C LYS A 30 -33.60 -9.08 -25.33
N ASN A 31 -32.97 -10.17 -24.91
CA ASN A 31 -32.83 -10.49 -23.49
C ASN A 31 -31.78 -9.58 -22.85
N ARG A 32 -32.19 -8.75 -21.90
CA ARG A 32 -31.31 -7.79 -21.21
C ARG A 32 -30.15 -8.47 -20.48
N PHE A 33 -30.41 -9.62 -19.85
CA PHE A 33 -29.38 -10.36 -19.12
C PHE A 33 -28.29 -10.87 -20.06
N SER A 34 -28.68 -11.55 -21.15
CA SER A 34 -27.74 -12.02 -22.17
C SER A 34 -26.93 -10.86 -22.79
N LYS A 35 -27.58 -9.72 -23.01
CA LYS A 35 -26.90 -8.52 -23.53
C LYS A 35 -25.86 -7.97 -22.55
N MET A 36 -26.17 -7.98 -21.25
CA MET A 36 -25.24 -7.52 -20.23
C MET A 36 -24.03 -8.46 -20.12
N GLU A 37 -24.26 -9.78 -20.12
CA GLU A 37 -23.17 -10.75 -20.10
C GLU A 37 -22.25 -10.60 -21.32
N LYS A 38 -22.81 -10.35 -22.51
CA LYS A 38 -21.98 -10.10 -23.70
C LYS A 38 -21.14 -8.82 -23.59
N LEU A 39 -21.75 -7.72 -23.13
CA LEU A 39 -21.02 -6.45 -22.91
C LEU A 39 -19.93 -6.59 -21.84
N LYS A 40 -20.18 -7.41 -20.81
CA LYS A 40 -19.21 -7.72 -19.76
C LYS A 40 -18.03 -8.51 -20.33
N GLU A 41 -18.29 -9.52 -21.15
CA GLU A 41 -17.25 -10.29 -21.86
C GLU A 41 -16.39 -9.37 -22.74
N ASP A 42 -17.02 -8.54 -23.58
CA ASP A 42 -16.32 -7.60 -24.46
C ASP A 42 -15.51 -6.57 -23.64
N SER A 43 -16.03 -6.14 -22.49
CA SER A 43 -15.31 -5.25 -21.57
C SER A 43 -14.08 -5.92 -20.96
N TYR A 44 -14.14 -7.21 -20.62
CA TYR A 44 -12.98 -7.95 -20.12
C TYR A 44 -11.92 -8.16 -21.21
N LEU A 45 -12.35 -8.48 -22.43
CA LEU A 45 -11.44 -8.61 -23.56
C LEU A 45 -10.76 -7.28 -23.88
N LEU A 46 -11.52 -6.17 -23.86
CA LEU A 46 -10.97 -4.82 -23.99
C LEU A 46 -9.94 -4.51 -22.90
N ALA A 47 -10.25 -4.81 -21.64
CA ALA A 47 -9.34 -4.60 -20.52
C ALA A 47 -8.05 -5.41 -20.70
N GLY A 48 -8.15 -6.68 -21.09
CA GLY A 48 -7.00 -7.55 -21.35
C GLY A 48 -6.08 -7.01 -22.46
N VAL A 49 -6.64 -6.52 -23.58
CA VAL A 49 -5.84 -5.90 -24.66
C VAL A 49 -5.13 -4.64 -24.17
N ARG A 50 -5.79 -3.82 -23.36
CA ARG A 50 -5.17 -2.60 -22.82
C ARG A 50 -4.07 -2.92 -21.80
N LEU A 51 -4.27 -3.93 -20.96
CA LEU A 51 -3.24 -4.43 -20.04
C LEU A 51 -2.03 -4.99 -20.79
N PHE A 52 -2.26 -5.82 -21.82
CA PHE A 52 -1.20 -6.31 -22.69
C PHE A 52 -0.41 -5.18 -23.37
N ASN A 53 -1.12 -4.17 -23.91
CA ASN A 53 -0.47 -3.03 -24.54
C ASN A 53 0.33 -2.19 -23.54
N ARG A 54 -0.17 -2.05 -22.30
CA ARG A 54 0.57 -1.42 -21.20
C ARG A 54 1.88 -2.15 -20.95
N ASP A 55 1.81 -3.45 -20.73
CA ASP A 55 2.98 -4.28 -20.42
C ASP A 55 4.01 -4.32 -21.57
N CYS A 56 3.53 -4.28 -22.81
CA CYS A 56 4.37 -4.11 -24.00
C CYS A 56 4.98 -2.70 -24.17
N ASN A 57 4.71 -1.75 -23.27
CA ASN A 57 5.06 -0.33 -23.40
C ASN A 57 4.53 0.34 -24.69
N LYS A 58 3.37 -0.11 -25.20
CA LYS A 58 2.72 0.38 -26.43
C LYS A 58 1.38 1.07 -26.17
N GLY A 59 0.94 1.16 -24.92
CA GLY A 59 -0.35 1.72 -24.53
C GLY A 59 -0.50 1.74 -23.00
N GLY A 60 -1.71 1.56 -22.50
CA GLY A 60 -1.99 1.56 -21.07
C GLY A 60 -2.14 2.94 -20.45
N LYS A 61 -2.39 3.98 -21.26
CA LYS A 61 -2.57 5.33 -20.74
C LYS A 61 -3.73 5.36 -19.75
N GLY A 62 -3.46 5.94 -18.57
CA GLY A 62 -4.44 6.04 -17.49
C GLY A 62 -4.67 4.74 -16.72
N ILE A 63 -3.92 3.67 -16.98
CA ILE A 63 -3.84 2.52 -16.08
C ILE A 63 -2.74 2.82 -15.07
N GLU A 64 -3.09 2.86 -13.79
CA GLU A 64 -2.14 3.13 -12.72
C GLU A 64 -1.21 1.95 -12.46
N ASP A 65 0.00 2.27 -12.04
CA ASP A 65 0.98 1.29 -11.60
C ASP A 65 0.79 1.00 -10.12
N ILE A 66 -0.28 0.27 -9.81
CA ILE A 66 -0.63 -0.09 -8.44
C ILE A 66 0.53 -0.76 -7.70
N PRO A 67 1.31 -1.70 -8.30
CA PRO A 67 2.50 -2.23 -7.63
C PRO A 67 3.48 -1.15 -7.18
N VAL A 68 3.88 -0.27 -8.09
CA VAL A 68 4.82 0.82 -7.77
C VAL A 68 4.24 1.76 -6.71
N LEU A 69 2.96 2.13 -6.83
CA LEU A 69 2.30 3.01 -5.87
C LEU A 69 2.21 2.37 -4.47
N LEU A 70 1.94 1.08 -4.39
CA LEU A 70 1.87 0.35 -3.14
C LEU A 70 3.25 0.23 -2.49
N THR A 71 4.30 -0.12 -3.25
CA THR A 71 5.69 -0.13 -2.75
C THR A 71 6.08 1.23 -2.21
N GLN A 72 5.80 2.31 -2.95
CA GLN A 72 6.08 3.67 -2.47
C GLN A 72 5.33 4.01 -1.19
N ALA A 73 4.07 3.58 -1.05
CA ALA A 73 3.29 3.82 0.15
C ALA A 73 3.84 3.04 1.36
N ILE A 74 4.30 1.80 1.15
CA ILE A 74 4.96 0.98 2.18
C ILE A 74 6.25 1.66 2.62
N ASP A 75 7.13 2.04 1.68
CA ASP A 75 8.40 2.71 1.96
C ASP A 75 8.18 3.98 2.79
N LEU A 76 7.30 4.87 2.33
CA LEU A 76 6.98 6.13 3.03
C LEU A 76 6.41 5.89 4.43
N THR A 77 5.59 4.86 4.60
CA THR A 77 5.01 4.52 5.91
C THR A 77 6.08 3.96 6.84
N SER A 78 6.98 3.13 6.33
CA SER A 78 8.10 2.57 7.09
C SER A 78 9.05 3.66 7.58
N ASP A 79 9.40 4.60 6.70
CA ASP A 79 10.24 5.76 7.01
C ASP A 79 9.60 6.63 8.11
N GLU A 80 8.32 6.97 7.98
CA GLU A 80 7.59 7.78 8.98
C GLU A 80 7.52 7.08 10.34
N LEU A 81 7.33 5.75 10.36
CA LEU A 81 7.33 4.95 11.59
C LEU A 81 8.72 4.92 12.23
N GLN A 82 9.78 4.87 11.43
CA GLN A 82 11.16 4.88 11.91
C GLN A 82 11.55 6.24 12.52
N ASP A 83 11.15 7.34 11.88
CA ASP A 83 11.32 8.69 12.42
C ASP A 83 10.52 8.87 13.72
N THR A 84 9.28 8.39 13.75
CA THR A 84 8.45 8.38 14.95
C THR A 84 9.09 7.58 16.08
N LEU A 85 9.63 6.39 15.80
CA LEU A 85 10.32 5.58 16.80
C LEU A 85 11.55 6.30 17.35
N SER A 86 12.32 6.95 16.48
CA SER A 86 13.51 7.73 16.88
C SER A 86 13.13 8.87 17.83
N TYR A 87 12.07 9.61 17.51
CA TYR A 87 11.52 10.65 18.38
C TYR A 87 11.05 10.10 19.74
N VAL A 88 10.31 8.99 19.73
CA VAL A 88 9.83 8.34 20.96
C VAL A 88 11.01 7.90 21.83
N MET A 89 12.00 7.23 21.24
CA MET A 89 13.19 6.74 21.96
C MET A 89 14.01 7.87 22.57
N ALA A 90 14.14 9.01 21.87
CA ALA A 90 14.81 10.19 22.42
C ALA A 90 14.11 10.69 23.71
N ASN A 91 12.78 10.81 23.68
CA ASN A 91 11.99 11.21 24.85
C ASN A 91 12.09 10.20 25.99
N VAL A 92 11.97 8.89 25.68
CA VAL A 92 12.15 7.81 26.65
C VAL A 92 13.50 7.90 27.34
N ASN A 93 14.59 8.12 26.59
CA ASN A 93 15.94 8.19 27.15
C ASN A 93 16.12 9.41 28.06
N ILE A 94 15.63 10.58 27.64
CA ILE A 94 15.68 11.81 28.42
C ILE A 94 14.91 11.63 29.74
N LEU A 95 13.66 11.16 29.66
CA LEU A 95 12.80 11.00 30.83
C LEU A 95 13.32 9.93 31.79
N THR A 96 13.80 8.80 31.27
CA THR A 96 14.42 7.73 32.08
C THR A 96 15.64 8.29 32.83
N SER A 97 16.52 9.01 32.13
CA SER A 97 17.72 9.60 32.75
C SER A 97 17.39 10.64 33.81
N ALA A 98 16.37 11.49 33.57
CA ALA A 98 15.94 12.50 34.52
C ALA A 98 15.32 11.88 35.79
N LEU A 99 14.53 10.82 35.62
CA LEU A 99 13.92 10.11 36.75
C LEU A 99 14.95 9.32 37.55
N ASP A 100 15.88 8.63 36.90
CA ASP A 100 16.96 7.90 37.58
C ASP A 100 17.82 8.83 38.44
N GLN A 101 18.07 10.06 37.98
CA GLN A 101 18.79 11.08 38.75
C GLN A 101 17.96 11.68 39.90
N SER A 102 16.64 11.57 39.83
CA SER A 102 15.72 12.12 40.83
C SER A 102 15.52 11.21 42.04
N PHE A 103 15.87 9.92 41.96
CA PHE A 103 15.73 8.97 43.06
C PHE A 103 17.08 8.46 43.54
N VAL A 104 17.30 8.50 44.86
CA VAL A 104 18.52 7.96 45.48
C VAL A 104 18.11 6.83 46.44
N PRO A 105 18.71 5.63 46.32
CA PRO A 105 18.45 4.57 47.29
C PRO A 105 18.99 4.94 48.67
N ALA A 106 18.14 4.78 49.68
CA ALA A 106 18.46 4.98 51.09
C ALA A 106 17.98 3.79 51.92
N THR A 107 18.62 3.58 53.06
CA THR A 107 18.30 2.48 53.97
C THR A 107 17.72 3.03 55.25
N ARG A 108 16.47 2.66 55.57
CA ARG A 108 15.80 3.01 56.84
C ARG A 108 15.53 1.72 57.61
N GLY A 109 16.51 1.30 58.43
CA GLY A 109 16.49 0.00 59.11
C GLY A 109 16.73 -1.16 58.13
N PRO A 110 15.93 -2.26 58.15
CA PRO A 110 16.09 -3.36 57.19
C PRO A 110 15.45 -3.07 55.81
N ARG A 111 14.81 -1.90 55.62
CA ARG A 111 14.05 -1.56 54.41
C ARG A 111 14.85 -0.66 53.47
N LEU A 112 14.96 -1.06 52.20
CA LEU A 112 15.39 -0.20 51.11
C LEU A 112 14.24 0.75 50.73
N VAL A 113 14.53 2.04 50.71
CA VAL A 113 13.61 3.11 50.27
C VAL A 113 14.29 3.96 49.20
N LEU A 114 13.49 4.68 48.41
CA LEU A 114 14.00 5.67 47.45
C LEU A 114 13.67 7.06 48.01
N ASP A 115 14.70 7.85 48.29
CA ASP A 115 14.54 9.25 48.66
C ASP A 115 14.53 10.11 47.38
N LEU A 116 13.55 11.03 47.30
CA LEU A 116 13.43 11.95 46.18
C LEU A 116 14.45 13.09 46.32
N ARG A 117 15.34 13.23 45.34
CA ARG A 117 16.35 14.26 45.24
C ARG A 117 16.06 15.17 44.05
N ILE A 118 15.44 16.31 44.32
CA ILE A 118 15.10 17.31 43.31
C ILE A 118 15.76 18.65 43.63
N SER A 119 16.07 19.42 42.57
CA SER A 119 16.52 20.80 42.71
C SER A 119 15.41 21.66 43.32
N SER A 120 15.78 22.73 44.03
CA SER A 120 14.83 23.72 44.56
C SER A 120 13.89 24.35 43.54
N MET A 121 14.21 24.25 42.24
CA MET A 121 13.37 24.76 41.15
C MET A 121 12.39 23.72 40.57
N VAL A 122 12.44 22.48 41.02
CA VAL A 122 11.57 21.39 40.56
C VAL A 122 10.68 20.99 41.72
N ASN A 123 9.38 20.84 41.46
CA ASN A 123 8.43 20.39 42.46
C ASN A 123 8.16 18.87 42.33
N PRO A 124 7.68 18.19 43.38
CA PRO A 124 7.37 16.75 43.30
C PRO A 124 6.30 16.38 42.26
N ALA A 125 5.38 17.28 41.93
CA ALA A 125 4.37 17.03 40.91
C ALA A 125 4.97 17.00 39.48
N ASP A 126 6.04 17.76 39.22
CA ASP A 126 6.78 17.71 37.96
C ASP A 126 7.43 16.32 37.75
N VAL A 127 7.90 15.70 38.85
CA VAL A 127 8.47 14.34 38.83
C VAL A 127 7.40 13.30 38.53
N GLU A 128 6.23 13.41 39.16
CA GLU A 128 5.10 12.53 38.86
C GLU A 128 4.61 12.70 37.42
N TYR A 129 4.53 13.94 36.92
CA TYR A 129 4.22 14.20 35.52
C TYR A 129 5.26 13.58 34.57
N ALA A 130 6.55 13.68 34.87
CA ALA A 130 7.60 13.04 34.09
C ALA A 130 7.49 11.50 34.10
N LYS A 131 7.06 10.90 35.21
CA LYS A 131 6.76 9.45 35.29
C LYS A 131 5.59 9.07 34.39
N ASP A 132 4.49 9.80 34.47
CA ASP A 132 3.31 9.55 33.63
C ASP A 132 3.66 9.71 32.14
N LEU A 133 4.44 10.73 31.80
CA LEU A 133 4.90 10.96 30.45
C LEU A 133 5.85 9.85 29.97
N LEU A 134 6.73 9.33 30.84
CA LEU A 134 7.57 8.17 30.52
C LEU A 134 6.72 6.93 30.26
N VAL A 135 5.70 6.67 31.07
CA VAL A 135 4.77 5.55 30.86
C VAL A 135 4.07 5.68 29.51
N LEU A 136 3.59 6.87 29.15
CA LEU A 136 2.99 7.14 27.85
C LEU A 136 3.97 6.85 26.70
N PHE A 137 5.18 7.39 26.74
CA PHE A 137 6.16 7.19 25.67
C PHE A 137 6.61 5.73 25.57
N ARG A 138 6.68 4.98 26.67
CA ARG A 138 6.95 3.53 26.64
C ARG A 138 5.82 2.75 26.00
N GLN A 139 4.57 3.12 26.25
CA GLN A 139 3.43 2.50 25.56
C GLN A 139 3.42 2.87 24.08
N TYR A 140 3.76 4.12 23.75
CA TYR A 140 3.85 4.57 22.37
C TYR A 140 4.97 3.83 21.61
N GLU A 141 6.14 3.62 22.23
CA GLU A 141 7.25 2.80 21.69
C GLU A 141 6.76 1.41 21.29
N VAL A 142 6.03 0.73 22.19
CA VAL A 142 5.48 -0.61 21.93
C VAL A 142 4.49 -0.58 20.76
N TYR A 143 3.65 0.46 20.67
CA TYR A 143 2.67 0.59 19.61
C TYR A 143 3.33 0.85 18.24
N VAL A 144 4.32 1.74 18.17
CA VAL A 144 5.06 2.03 16.93
C VAL A 144 5.78 0.78 16.42
N ARG A 145 6.44 0.02 17.30
CA ARG A 145 7.08 -1.24 16.90
C ARG A 145 6.09 -2.27 16.38
N LYS A 146 4.88 -2.35 16.95
CA LYS A 146 3.82 -3.22 16.41
C LYS A 146 3.40 -2.79 15.01
N MET A 147 3.27 -1.48 14.76
CA MET A 147 2.96 -0.98 13.43
C MET A 147 4.07 -1.29 12.42
N GLN A 148 5.35 -1.20 12.82
CA GLN A 148 6.47 -1.59 11.96
C GLN A 148 6.36 -3.06 11.53
N VAL A 149 6.11 -3.97 12.48
CA VAL A 149 5.90 -5.40 12.16
C VAL A 149 4.71 -5.62 11.22
N GLU A 150 3.62 -4.87 11.37
CA GLU A 150 2.48 -4.97 10.45
C GLU A 150 2.81 -4.44 9.05
N VAL A 151 3.61 -3.37 8.94
CA VAL A 151 4.06 -2.85 7.64
C VAL A 151 5.00 -3.83 6.95
N GLU A 152 5.93 -4.44 7.68
CA GLU A 152 6.80 -5.52 7.18
C GLU A 152 5.96 -6.70 6.65
N ARG A 153 4.92 -7.12 7.39
CA ARG A 153 4.00 -8.16 6.92
C ARG A 153 3.24 -7.77 5.66
N LEU A 154 2.79 -6.51 5.57
CA LEU A 154 2.10 -6.00 4.38
C LEU A 154 3.03 -5.95 3.16
N GLU A 155 4.31 -5.71 3.35
CA GLU A 155 5.32 -5.78 2.30
C GLU A 155 5.46 -7.21 1.75
N GLU A 156 5.55 -8.21 2.63
CA GLU A 156 5.57 -9.62 2.24
C GLU A 156 4.30 -10.01 1.47
N GLU A 157 3.12 -9.65 1.98
CA GLU A 157 1.83 -9.92 1.31
C GLU A 157 1.70 -9.19 -0.03
N ALA A 158 2.22 -7.97 -0.14
CA ALA A 158 2.24 -7.23 -1.40
C ALA A 158 3.10 -7.94 -2.45
N GLN A 159 4.23 -8.53 -2.05
CA GLN A 159 5.09 -9.27 -2.95
C GLN A 159 4.39 -10.50 -3.54
N ASP A 160 3.65 -11.26 -2.73
CA ASP A 160 2.85 -12.40 -3.22
C ASP A 160 1.82 -11.95 -4.28
N VAL A 161 1.12 -10.84 -4.02
CA VAL A 161 0.16 -10.26 -4.97
C VAL A 161 0.85 -9.78 -6.25
N PHE A 162 2.06 -9.23 -6.15
CA PHE A 162 2.83 -8.80 -7.31
C PHE A 162 3.29 -9.98 -8.16
N ASP A 163 3.71 -11.07 -7.54
CA ASP A 163 4.08 -12.29 -8.23
C ASP A 163 2.88 -12.87 -8.99
N ASP A 164 1.71 -12.95 -8.35
CA ASP A 164 0.45 -13.35 -9.00
C ASP A 164 0.09 -12.43 -10.17
N PHE A 165 0.24 -11.11 -10.00
CA PHE A 165 0.00 -10.15 -11.07
C PHE A 165 0.96 -10.36 -12.26
N GLN A 166 2.25 -10.60 -12.00
CA GLN A 166 3.23 -10.93 -13.05
C GLN A 166 2.88 -12.24 -13.76
N TRP A 167 2.43 -13.26 -13.02
CA TRP A 167 1.95 -14.51 -13.61
C TRP A 167 0.76 -14.27 -14.55
N CYS A 168 -0.23 -13.49 -14.14
CA CYS A 168 -1.36 -13.12 -15.00
C CYS A 168 -0.90 -12.40 -16.27
N LEU A 169 0.08 -11.49 -16.18
CA LEU A 169 0.63 -10.82 -17.36
C LEU A 169 1.29 -11.82 -18.33
N ILE A 170 2.07 -12.76 -17.81
CA ILE A 170 2.67 -13.84 -18.61
C ILE A 170 1.59 -14.68 -19.31
N GLU A 171 0.51 -15.04 -18.62
CA GLU A 171 -0.60 -15.78 -19.22
C GLU A 171 -1.28 -15.00 -20.35
N ILE A 172 -1.46 -13.67 -20.18
CA ILE A 172 -1.98 -12.81 -21.24
C ILE A 172 -1.07 -12.86 -22.47
N HIS A 173 0.25 -12.75 -22.29
CA HIS A 173 1.21 -12.86 -23.39
C HIS A 173 1.11 -14.20 -24.11
N GLN A 174 1.04 -15.30 -23.36
CA GLN A 174 0.89 -16.63 -23.93
C GLN A 174 -0.41 -16.74 -24.73
N CYS A 175 -1.54 -16.26 -24.18
CA CYS A 175 -2.83 -16.27 -24.86
C CYS A 175 -2.79 -15.51 -26.20
N VAL A 176 -2.08 -14.37 -26.24
CA VAL A 176 -1.91 -13.57 -27.47
C VAL A 176 -0.97 -14.25 -28.46
N GLN A 177 0.11 -14.90 -28.01
CA GLN A 177 1.07 -15.60 -28.88
C GLN A 177 0.42 -16.73 -29.70
N TYR A 178 -0.58 -17.41 -29.15
CA TYR A 178 -1.31 -18.47 -29.85
C TYR A 178 -2.46 -17.98 -30.73
N LYS A 179 -2.86 -16.70 -30.63
CA LYS A 179 -3.70 -16.08 -31.65
C LYS A 179 -2.83 -15.78 -32.85
N THR A 180 -2.76 -16.75 -33.78
CA THR A 180 -2.24 -16.57 -35.12
C THR A 180 -2.75 -15.24 -35.67
N ALA A 181 -1.81 -14.35 -36.02
CA ALA A 181 -2.12 -13.12 -36.73
C ALA A 181 -3.02 -13.47 -37.92
N VAL A 182 -4.31 -13.13 -37.82
CA VAL A 182 -5.22 -13.27 -38.95
C VAL A 182 -4.63 -12.35 -40.02
N PRO A 183 -4.22 -12.89 -41.19
CA PRO A 183 -3.59 -12.08 -42.20
C PRO A 183 -4.58 -10.99 -42.58
N ALA A 184 -4.12 -9.73 -42.51
CA ALA A 184 -4.80 -8.57 -43.06
C ALA A 184 -4.78 -8.67 -44.59
N SER A 185 -5.39 -9.71 -45.14
CA SER A 185 -5.57 -9.90 -46.57
C SER A 185 -6.91 -9.31 -46.96
N ALA A 186 -6.84 -8.15 -47.62
CA ALA A 186 -7.70 -7.70 -48.69
C ALA A 186 -9.22 -7.79 -48.46
N VAL A 187 -9.80 -6.65 -48.04
CA VAL A 187 -11.06 -6.15 -48.59
C VAL A 187 -10.90 -4.66 -48.87
#